data_AF-A0A497MG80-F1
#
_entry.id   AF-A0A497MG80-F1
#
_cell.length_a   1.000
_cell.length_b   1.000
_cell.length_c   1.000
_cell.angle_alpha   90.00
_cell.angle_beta   90.00
_cell.angle_gamma   90.00
#
_symmetry.space_group_name_H-M   'P 1'
#
loop_
_entity.id
_entity.type
_entity.pdbx_description
1 polymer ?
#
loop_
_entity_poly.entity_id
_entity_poly.type
_entity_poly.pdbx_seq_one_letter_code
_entity_poly.pdbx_strand_id
1 'polypeptide(L)'
;MERLRDIGEEYARLESRLRELKRRLYDVIIKYLIANSAFRDKCTELGISENLGLKRSVVRRVLKELVDAHILYYVEIGRSKPYSILSIGSALDRGYVSFTKREIQELLAVKEIKKEVLRNVSFEVGVSIEGAYRYRGRSDSQVLNVLTRRFFDYVYADIYEKFYKKLGGKEMGLDRLLPESVSFKNLYEASLLKIPGAGLLYVPPDTPIDKALEYSRRYVEEKLKTVLAGFKMFVEMLENMGYDGLVEWSRDKQVRTDTVLLKDEKIEWRFRKEYVWAATLMLRDSCRFAKEAGIDPDLIKEALELADMLDLAVEKEYRGKNVEKLSLKEWYLKQRGSNTSDNSS
;
A
#
# COMPACT_ATOMS: atom_id res chain seq x y z
N MET A 1 29.07 -29.62 -33.42
CA MET A 1 29.33 -28.51 -32.47
C MET A 1 28.35 -27.36 -32.68
N GLU A 2 28.12 -26.90 -33.91
CA GLU A 2 27.16 -25.83 -34.23
C GLU A 2 25.71 -26.18 -33.84
N ARG A 3 25.20 -27.34 -34.28
CA ARG A 3 23.89 -27.87 -33.84
C ARG A 3 23.71 -28.02 -32.32
N LEU A 4 24.79 -28.20 -31.56
CA LEU A 4 24.72 -28.26 -30.08
C LEU A 4 24.64 -26.86 -29.46
N ARG A 5 25.27 -25.86 -30.09
CA ARG A 5 25.13 -24.45 -29.68
C ARG A 5 23.71 -23.96 -29.96
N ASP A 6 23.16 -24.27 -31.13
CA ASP A 6 21.78 -23.89 -31.50
C ASP A 6 20.75 -24.44 -30.51
N ILE A 7 20.87 -25.71 -30.12
CA ILE A 7 20.00 -26.34 -29.11
C ILE A 7 20.16 -25.67 -27.74
N GLY A 8 21.40 -25.31 -27.36
CA GLY A 8 21.68 -24.61 -26.10
C GLY A 8 21.03 -23.22 -26.05
N GLU A 9 21.12 -22.46 -27.15
CA GLU A 9 20.50 -21.14 -27.28
C GLU A 9 18.97 -21.22 -27.29
N GLU A 10 18.40 -22.21 -27.99
CA GLU A 10 16.96 -22.46 -27.99
C GLU A 10 16.45 -22.81 -26.58
N TYR A 11 17.17 -23.68 -25.86
CA TYR A 11 16.85 -24.01 -24.47
C TYR A 11 16.88 -22.79 -23.56
N ALA A 12 17.93 -21.95 -23.64
CA ALA A 12 18.04 -20.72 -22.85
C ALA A 12 16.88 -19.74 -23.13
N ARG A 13 16.48 -19.62 -24.41
CA ARG A 13 15.33 -18.80 -24.82
C ARG A 13 14.02 -19.32 -24.25
N LEU A 14 13.78 -20.64 -24.33
CA LEU A 14 12.59 -21.29 -23.77
C LEU A 14 12.54 -21.13 -22.25
N GLU A 15 13.66 -21.28 -21.56
CA GLU A 15 13.77 -21.10 -20.12
C GLU A 15 13.46 -19.65 -19.72
N SER A 16 13.99 -18.67 -20.44
CA SER A 16 13.68 -17.25 -20.23
C SER A 16 12.19 -16.96 -20.39
N ARG A 17 11.58 -17.44 -21.48
CA ARG A 17 10.15 -17.29 -21.74
C ARG A 17 9.29 -17.96 -20.67
N LEU A 18 9.70 -19.13 -20.18
CA LEU A 18 9.01 -19.83 -19.10
C LEU A 18 9.06 -19.03 -17.79
N ARG A 19 10.23 -18.45 -17.46
CA ARG A 19 10.37 -17.56 -16.28
C ARG A 19 9.46 -16.35 -16.38
N GLU A 20 9.38 -15.72 -17.54
CA GLU A 20 8.50 -14.56 -17.77
C GLU A 20 7.01 -14.93 -17.64
N LEU A 21 6.58 -16.02 -18.28
CA LEU A 21 5.21 -16.53 -18.16
C LEU A 21 4.84 -16.85 -16.71
N LYS A 22 5.78 -17.44 -15.96
CA LYS A 22 5.61 -17.76 -14.55
C LYS A 22 5.45 -16.50 -13.69
N ARG A 23 6.25 -15.45 -13.93
CA ARG A 23 6.08 -14.13 -13.27
C ARG A 23 4.72 -13.50 -13.58
N ARG A 24 4.28 -13.55 -14.83
CA ARG A 24 2.94 -13.06 -15.20
C ARG A 24 1.83 -13.83 -14.49
N LEU A 25 2.01 -15.14 -14.30
CA LEU A 25 1.05 -15.96 -13.58
C LEU A 25 1.02 -15.65 -12.08
N TYR A 26 2.18 -15.36 -11.47
CA TYR A 26 2.25 -14.85 -10.10
C TYR A 26 1.49 -13.53 -9.96
N ASP A 27 1.75 -12.58 -10.85
CA ASP A 27 1.10 -11.26 -10.87
C ASP A 27 -0.43 -11.39 -10.91
N VAL A 28 -0.95 -12.21 -11.84
CA VAL A 28 -2.39 -12.46 -11.98
C VAL A 28 -2.98 -13.12 -10.73
N ILE A 29 -2.33 -14.15 -10.16
CA ILE A 29 -2.85 -14.85 -8.98
C ILE A 29 -2.84 -13.95 -7.75
N ILE A 30 -1.77 -13.16 -7.54
CA ILE A 30 -1.68 -12.21 -6.43
C ILE A 30 -2.79 -11.16 -6.55
N LYS A 31 -2.95 -10.53 -7.72
CA LYS A 31 -4.01 -9.55 -7.98
C LYS A 31 -5.40 -10.13 -7.80
N TYR A 32 -5.63 -11.36 -8.27
CA TYR A 32 -6.90 -12.06 -8.08
C TYR A 32 -7.23 -12.28 -6.60
N LEU A 33 -6.26 -12.71 -5.80
CA LEU A 33 -6.43 -12.92 -4.36
C LEU A 33 -6.73 -11.59 -3.64
N ILE A 34 -6.08 -10.49 -4.04
CA ILE A 34 -6.36 -9.15 -3.50
C ILE A 34 -7.81 -8.75 -3.84
N ALA A 35 -8.19 -8.85 -5.11
CA ALA A 35 -9.50 -8.46 -5.61
C ALA A 35 -10.64 -9.20 -4.89
N ASN A 36 -10.44 -10.49 -4.63
CA ASN A 36 -11.43 -11.39 -4.06
C ASN A 36 -11.23 -11.66 -2.57
N SER A 37 -10.38 -10.92 -1.88
CA SER A 37 -9.98 -11.22 -0.49
C SER A 37 -11.13 -11.25 0.52
N ALA A 38 -12.27 -10.64 0.19
CA ALA A 38 -13.49 -10.73 1.00
C ALA A 38 -14.26 -12.06 0.81
N PHE A 39 -14.05 -12.80 -0.29
CA PHE A 39 -14.81 -13.99 -0.68
C PHE A 39 -13.94 -15.24 -0.56
N ARG A 40 -14.05 -15.94 0.57
CA ARG A 40 -13.12 -17.04 0.91
C ARG A 40 -13.19 -18.22 -0.06
N ASP A 41 -14.38 -18.50 -0.59
CA ASP A 41 -14.64 -19.55 -1.58
C ASP A 41 -13.86 -19.30 -2.89
N LYS A 42 -13.81 -18.04 -3.33
CA LYS A 42 -13.05 -17.60 -4.50
C LYS A 42 -11.54 -17.74 -4.30
N CYS A 43 -11.04 -17.59 -3.07
CA CYS A 43 -9.62 -17.69 -2.75
C CYS A 43 -9.11 -19.12 -2.53
N THR A 44 -9.85 -20.16 -2.91
CA THR A 44 -9.41 -21.56 -2.85
C THR A 44 -8.75 -22.02 -4.15
N GLU A 45 -8.03 -23.15 -4.15
CA GLU A 45 -7.49 -23.72 -5.40
C GLU A 45 -8.57 -23.92 -6.48
N LEU A 46 -9.77 -24.36 -6.07
CA LEU A 46 -10.90 -24.58 -6.98
C LEU A 46 -11.46 -23.26 -7.47
N GLY A 47 -11.73 -22.31 -6.56
CA GLY A 47 -12.25 -20.98 -6.91
C GLY A 47 -11.34 -20.24 -7.88
N ILE A 48 -10.02 -20.24 -7.63
CA ILE A 48 -9.04 -19.61 -8.52
C ILE A 48 -9.00 -20.32 -9.88
N SER A 49 -9.02 -21.66 -9.89
CA SER A 49 -9.01 -22.48 -11.11
C SER A 49 -10.21 -22.19 -12.00
N GLU A 50 -11.42 -22.16 -11.43
CA GLU A 50 -12.67 -21.90 -12.15
C GLU A 50 -12.74 -20.46 -12.68
N ASN A 51 -12.40 -19.47 -11.84
CA ASN A 51 -12.55 -18.06 -12.20
C ASN A 51 -11.47 -17.57 -13.18
N LEU A 52 -10.27 -18.14 -13.15
CA LEU A 52 -9.18 -17.78 -14.06
C LEU A 52 -9.09 -18.71 -15.29
N GLY A 53 -9.92 -19.76 -15.37
CA GLY A 53 -9.86 -20.74 -16.46
C GLY A 53 -8.56 -21.55 -16.48
N LEU A 54 -7.90 -21.70 -15.33
CA LEU A 54 -6.61 -22.39 -15.20
C LEU A 54 -6.82 -23.83 -14.74
N LYS A 55 -5.95 -24.76 -15.15
CA LYS A 55 -5.95 -26.12 -14.58
C LYS A 55 -5.61 -26.06 -13.10
N ARG A 56 -6.39 -26.74 -12.25
CA ARG A 56 -6.17 -26.78 -10.79
C ARG A 56 -4.76 -27.22 -10.39
N SER A 57 -4.13 -28.12 -11.14
CA SER A 57 -2.73 -28.54 -10.91
C SER A 57 -1.72 -27.42 -11.11
N VAL A 58 -1.97 -26.51 -12.06
CA VAL A 58 -1.15 -25.31 -12.30
C VAL A 58 -1.34 -24.32 -11.15
N VAL A 59 -2.59 -24.04 -10.78
CA VAL A 59 -2.92 -23.17 -9.64
C VAL A 59 -2.26 -23.67 -8.36
N ARG A 60 -2.40 -24.96 -8.03
CA ARG A 60 -1.76 -25.57 -6.85
C ARG A 60 -0.24 -25.38 -6.85
N ARG A 61 0.42 -25.59 -8.00
CA ARG A 61 1.88 -25.43 -8.11
C ARG A 61 2.30 -23.99 -7.82
N VAL A 62 1.63 -23.03 -8.43
CA VAL A 62 1.94 -21.60 -8.23
C VAL A 62 1.67 -21.16 -6.80
N LEU A 63 0.53 -21.55 -6.23
CA LEU A 63 0.20 -21.22 -4.84
C LEU A 63 1.22 -21.80 -3.88
N LYS A 64 1.67 -23.05 -4.11
CA LYS A 64 2.74 -23.66 -3.32
C LYS A 64 4.02 -22.84 -3.40
N GLU A 65 4.48 -22.50 -4.60
CA GLU A 65 5.70 -21.71 -4.78
C GLU A 65 5.60 -20.33 -4.10
N LEU A 66 4.45 -19.66 -4.17
CA LEU A 66 4.24 -18.39 -3.51
C LEU A 66 4.14 -18.51 -1.97
N VAL A 67 3.65 -19.64 -1.45
CA VAL A 67 3.69 -19.94 0.00
C VAL A 67 5.12 -20.22 0.45
N ASP A 68 5.86 -21.05 -0.30
CA ASP A 68 7.28 -21.34 -0.03
C ASP A 68 8.12 -20.04 -0.08
N ALA A 69 7.77 -19.11 -0.97
CA ALA A 69 8.38 -17.78 -1.07
C ALA A 69 7.91 -16.78 0.01
N HIS A 70 7.07 -17.20 0.97
CA HIS A 70 6.49 -16.36 2.03
C HIS A 70 5.69 -15.16 1.51
N ILE A 71 5.14 -15.26 0.30
CA ILE A 71 4.26 -14.25 -0.30
C ILE A 71 2.81 -14.50 0.09
N LEU A 72 2.41 -15.77 0.18
CA LEU A 72 1.08 -16.20 0.55
C LEU A 72 1.11 -17.04 1.82
N TYR A 73 -0.04 -17.10 2.48
CA TYR A 73 -0.34 -18.13 3.46
C TYR A 73 -1.75 -18.67 3.19
N TYR A 74 -2.10 -19.79 3.82
CA TYR A 74 -3.48 -20.29 3.81
C TYR A 74 -3.90 -20.67 5.22
N VAL A 75 -5.22 -20.69 5.44
CA VAL A 75 -5.82 -21.19 6.68
C VAL A 75 -6.68 -22.40 6.32
N GLU A 76 -6.57 -23.47 7.09
CA GLU A 76 -7.45 -24.62 6.93
C GLU A 76 -8.76 -24.38 7.68
N ILE A 77 -9.88 -24.35 6.94
CA ILE A 77 -11.23 -24.15 7.50
C ILE A 77 -12.10 -25.30 7.02
N GLY A 78 -12.25 -26.32 7.86
CA GLY A 78 -12.92 -27.56 7.48
C GLY A 78 -12.21 -28.23 6.31
N ARG A 79 -12.90 -28.37 5.16
CA ARG A 79 -12.33 -28.93 3.92
C ARG A 79 -11.75 -27.88 2.97
N SER A 80 -11.87 -26.60 3.30
CA SER A 80 -11.45 -25.49 2.44
C SER A 80 -10.09 -24.94 2.85
N LYS A 81 -9.28 -24.57 1.85
CA LYS A 81 -7.97 -23.90 2.03
C LYS A 81 -7.96 -22.56 1.28
N PRO A 82 -8.59 -21.51 1.82
CA PRO A 82 -8.45 -20.16 1.28
C PRO A 82 -7.01 -19.64 1.46
N TYR A 83 -6.47 -19.06 0.41
CA TYR A 83 -5.17 -18.39 0.40
C TYR A 83 -5.32 -16.90 0.64
N SER A 84 -4.30 -16.26 1.21
CA SER A 84 -4.27 -14.84 1.53
C SER A 84 -2.86 -14.27 1.37
N ILE A 85 -2.76 -12.97 1.09
CA ILE A 85 -1.47 -12.29 0.96
C ILE A 85 -0.79 -12.21 2.32
N LEU A 86 0.44 -12.72 2.42
CA LEU A 86 1.30 -12.60 3.59
C LEU A 86 2.16 -11.33 3.52
N SER A 87 2.90 -11.15 2.42
CA SER A 87 3.78 -9.99 2.21
C SER A 87 3.73 -9.51 0.77
N ILE A 88 3.07 -8.36 0.56
CA ILE A 88 3.05 -7.70 -0.75
C ILE A 88 4.35 -6.96 -1.04
N GLY A 89 5.03 -6.45 0.00
CA GLY A 89 6.32 -5.79 -0.14
C GLY A 89 7.35 -6.74 -0.77
N SER A 90 7.47 -7.93 -0.21
CA SER A 90 8.34 -8.99 -0.75
C SER A 90 7.98 -9.37 -2.19
N ALA A 91 6.69 -9.43 -2.52
CA ALA A 91 6.24 -9.77 -3.86
C ALA A 91 6.66 -8.71 -4.88
N LEU A 92 6.58 -7.42 -4.52
CA LEU A 92 7.05 -6.31 -5.36
C LEU A 92 8.57 -6.35 -5.52
N ASP A 93 9.31 -6.57 -4.43
CA ASP A 93 10.77 -6.53 -4.44
C ASP A 93 11.40 -7.71 -5.20
N ARG A 94 10.69 -8.84 -5.26
CA ARG A 94 11.06 -10.02 -6.08
C ARG A 94 10.54 -9.92 -7.52
N GLY A 95 9.78 -8.88 -7.86
CA GLY A 95 9.16 -8.70 -9.17
C GLY A 95 8.12 -9.77 -9.51
N TYR A 96 7.44 -10.32 -8.49
CA TYR A 96 6.35 -11.28 -8.66
C TYR A 96 5.02 -10.61 -8.97
N VAL A 97 4.88 -9.34 -8.61
CA VAL A 97 3.72 -8.50 -8.91
C VAL A 97 4.20 -7.09 -9.23
N SER A 98 3.40 -6.36 -10.01
CA SER A 98 3.53 -4.91 -10.20
C SER A 98 2.13 -4.33 -10.35
N PHE A 99 1.95 -3.06 -10.04
CA PHE A 99 0.63 -2.43 -10.20
C PHE A 99 0.74 -1.18 -11.05
N THR A 100 -0.28 -0.94 -11.85
CA THR A 100 -0.55 0.39 -12.40
C THR A 100 -1.35 1.22 -11.40
N LYS A 101 -1.37 2.55 -11.58
CA LYS A 101 -2.23 3.45 -10.80
C LYS A 101 -3.70 2.99 -10.82
N ARG A 102 -4.20 2.60 -12.00
CA ARG A 102 -5.58 2.12 -12.18
C ARG A 102 -5.83 0.84 -11.37
N GLU A 103 -4.91 -0.13 -11.43
CA GLU A 103 -5.05 -1.37 -10.65
C GLU A 103 -5.02 -1.11 -9.14
N ILE A 104 -4.19 -0.19 -8.64
CA ILE A 104 -4.21 0.22 -7.22
C ILE A 104 -5.60 0.75 -6.84
N GLN A 105 -6.18 1.63 -7.67
CA GLN A 105 -7.52 2.18 -7.42
C GLN A 105 -8.59 1.09 -7.46
N GLU A 106 -8.60 0.23 -8.49
CA GLU A 106 -9.61 -0.82 -8.65
C GLU A 106 -9.53 -1.89 -7.55
N LEU A 107 -8.31 -2.28 -7.16
CA LEU A 107 -8.09 -3.38 -6.23
C LEU A 107 -8.20 -2.96 -4.76
N LEU A 108 -7.75 -1.74 -4.42
CA LEU A 108 -7.56 -1.31 -3.02
C LEU A 108 -8.53 -0.23 -2.54
N ALA A 109 -9.28 0.41 -3.43
CA ALA A 109 -10.33 1.35 -3.03
C ALA A 109 -11.41 0.65 -2.18
N VAL A 110 -12.15 1.46 -1.42
CA VAL A 110 -13.35 0.99 -0.74
C VAL A 110 -14.37 0.51 -1.78
N LYS A 111 -14.89 -0.70 -1.58
CA LYS A 111 -15.82 -1.39 -2.49
C LYS A 111 -17.23 -1.36 -1.95
N GLU A 112 -18.20 -1.55 -2.85
CA GLU A 112 -19.60 -1.71 -2.49
C GLU A 112 -20.15 -3.02 -3.07
N ILE A 113 -20.99 -3.71 -2.29
CA ILE A 113 -21.66 -4.94 -2.70
C ILE A 113 -23.11 -4.94 -2.22
N LYS A 114 -24.04 -5.40 -3.06
CA LYS A 114 -25.45 -5.56 -2.69
C LYS A 114 -25.60 -6.59 -1.56
N LYS A 115 -26.50 -6.34 -0.60
CA LYS A 115 -26.70 -7.22 0.57
C LYS A 115 -27.06 -8.66 0.20
N GLU A 116 -27.78 -8.82 -0.90
CA GLU A 116 -28.26 -10.12 -1.42
C GLU A 116 -27.12 -11.07 -1.82
N VAL A 117 -25.91 -10.56 -2.04
CA VAL A 117 -24.75 -11.31 -2.54
C VAL A 117 -23.87 -11.83 -1.39
N LEU A 118 -24.22 -11.56 -0.14
CA LEU A 118 -23.40 -11.88 1.03
C LEU A 118 -23.54 -13.35 1.45
N ARG A 119 -22.81 -14.23 0.77
CA ARG A 119 -22.53 -15.58 1.26
C ARG A 119 -21.04 -15.76 1.43
N ASN A 120 -20.63 -16.31 2.58
CA ASN A 120 -19.23 -16.63 2.90
C ASN A 120 -18.24 -15.45 2.79
N VAL A 121 -18.72 -14.25 3.13
CA VAL A 121 -17.93 -13.02 3.03
C VAL A 121 -17.27 -12.70 4.37
N SER A 122 -16.02 -12.23 4.31
CA SER A 122 -15.21 -11.82 5.47
C SER A 122 -14.56 -10.48 5.14
N PHE A 123 -15.08 -9.40 5.71
CA PHE A 123 -14.50 -8.08 5.60
C PHE A 123 -13.46 -7.85 6.71
N GLU A 124 -12.45 -7.02 6.44
CA GLU A 124 -11.62 -6.46 7.51
C GLU A 124 -12.36 -5.31 8.18
N VAL A 125 -12.91 -4.42 7.36
CA VAL A 125 -13.76 -3.31 7.77
C VAL A 125 -14.92 -3.22 6.79
N GLY A 126 -16.13 -3.06 7.32
CA GLY A 126 -17.31 -2.84 6.49
C GLY A 126 -18.47 -2.28 7.30
N VAL A 127 -19.33 -1.53 6.62
CA VAL A 127 -20.56 -0.98 7.18
C VAL A 127 -21.72 -1.27 6.22
N SER A 128 -22.85 -1.65 6.79
CA SER A 128 -24.10 -1.77 6.06
C SER A 128 -24.63 -0.36 5.78
N ILE A 129 -24.85 -0.03 4.52
CA ILE A 129 -25.59 1.15 4.07
C ILE A 129 -26.94 0.71 3.49
N GLU A 130 -27.80 1.64 3.08
CA GLU A 130 -29.08 1.28 2.45
C GLU A 130 -28.83 0.44 1.18
N GLY A 131 -29.37 -0.79 1.14
CA GLY A 131 -29.25 -1.70 0.00
C GLY A 131 -27.86 -2.33 -0.26
N ALA A 132 -26.79 -1.88 0.40
CA ALA A 132 -25.43 -2.36 0.14
C ALA A 132 -24.56 -2.48 1.41
N TYR A 133 -23.40 -3.09 1.25
CA TYR A 133 -22.28 -3.03 2.19
C TYR A 133 -21.14 -2.29 1.53
N ARG A 134 -20.62 -1.30 2.24
CA ARG A 134 -19.40 -0.59 1.88
C ARG A 134 -18.26 -1.22 2.69
N TYR A 135 -17.24 -1.74 2.03
CA TYR A 135 -16.25 -2.60 2.67
C TYR A 135 -14.85 -2.49 2.07
N ARG A 136 -13.88 -3.00 2.82
CA ARG A 136 -12.56 -3.40 2.33
C ARG A 136 -12.28 -4.82 2.83
N GLY A 137 -11.77 -5.67 1.95
CA GLY A 137 -11.35 -7.03 2.32
C GLY A 137 -10.11 -7.02 3.24
N ARG A 138 -9.65 -8.21 3.60
CA ARG A 138 -8.46 -8.35 4.45
C ARG A 138 -7.17 -8.09 3.69
N SER A 139 -6.99 -8.72 2.54
CA SER A 139 -5.74 -8.58 1.79
C SER A 139 -5.62 -7.23 1.09
N ASP A 140 -6.70 -6.65 0.57
CA ASP A 140 -6.63 -5.29 0.00
C ASP A 140 -6.36 -4.23 1.09
N SER A 141 -6.94 -4.34 2.30
CA SER A 141 -6.57 -3.51 3.46
C SER A 141 -5.10 -3.66 3.85
N GLN A 142 -4.64 -4.90 3.99
CA GLN A 142 -3.25 -5.19 4.35
C GLN A 142 -2.28 -4.66 3.29
N VAL A 143 -2.58 -4.86 2.00
CA VAL A 143 -1.77 -4.36 0.90
C VAL A 143 -1.68 -2.85 0.93
N LEU A 144 -2.82 -2.15 1.01
CA LEU A 144 -2.85 -0.69 1.09
C LEU A 144 -1.99 -0.19 2.26
N ASN A 145 -2.18 -0.78 3.45
CA ASN A 145 -1.42 -0.43 4.64
C ASN A 145 0.09 -0.63 4.46
N VAL A 146 0.52 -1.78 3.90
CA VAL A 146 1.95 -2.06 3.68
C VAL A 146 2.57 -1.09 2.68
N LEU A 147 1.90 -0.83 1.55
CA LEU A 147 2.40 0.10 0.54
C LEU A 147 2.49 1.53 1.07
N THR A 148 1.47 2.00 1.80
CA THR A 148 1.50 3.32 2.42
C THR A 148 2.53 3.43 3.55
N ARG A 149 2.74 2.36 4.35
CA ARG A 149 3.82 2.34 5.33
C ARG A 149 5.19 2.42 4.68
N ARG A 150 5.43 1.66 3.60
CA ARG A 150 6.67 1.76 2.83
C ARG A 150 6.92 3.16 2.28
N PHE A 151 5.87 3.86 1.81
CA PHE A 151 5.98 5.27 1.44
C PHE A 151 6.55 6.11 2.58
N PHE A 152 5.94 6.04 3.78
CA PHE A 152 6.42 6.82 4.93
C PHE A 152 7.75 6.34 5.51
N ASP A 153 8.07 5.04 5.43
CA ASP A 153 9.39 4.51 5.80
C ASP A 153 10.48 5.20 4.98
N TYR A 154 10.26 5.41 3.68
CA TYR A 154 11.20 6.16 2.83
C TYR A 154 11.21 7.66 3.16
N VAL A 155 10.05 8.30 3.34
CA VAL A 155 9.98 9.73 3.71
C VAL A 155 10.76 10.01 5.00
N TYR A 156 10.72 9.09 5.96
CA TYR A 156 11.35 9.25 7.26
C TYR A 156 12.67 8.51 7.43
N ALA A 157 13.21 7.86 6.39
CA ALA A 157 14.41 7.03 6.48
C ALA A 157 15.60 7.78 7.10
N ASP A 158 15.85 9.01 6.66
CA ASP A 158 16.96 9.83 7.19
C ASP A 158 16.70 10.30 8.62
N ILE A 159 15.44 10.52 9.01
CA ILE A 159 15.09 10.86 10.40
C ILE A 159 15.36 9.66 11.29
N TYR A 160 14.94 8.47 10.88
CA TYR A 160 15.20 7.24 11.61
C TYR A 160 16.70 7.00 11.74
N GLU A 161 17.48 7.09 10.66
CA GLU A 161 18.93 6.95 10.71
C GLU A 161 19.59 7.95 11.68
N LYS A 162 19.21 9.24 11.61
CA LYS A 162 19.73 10.27 12.52
C LYS A 162 19.35 9.96 13.97
N PHE A 163 18.13 9.51 14.21
CA PHE A 163 17.64 9.11 15.52
C PHE A 163 18.45 7.92 16.06
N TYR A 164 18.61 6.84 15.29
CA TYR A 164 19.41 5.68 15.66
C TYR A 164 20.90 5.99 15.89
N LYS A 165 21.50 6.82 15.02
CA LYS A 165 22.88 7.30 15.19
C LYS A 165 23.03 8.10 16.48
N LYS A 166 22.09 8.99 16.79
CA LYS A 166 22.09 9.81 18.03
C LYS A 166 21.91 8.95 19.29
N LEU A 167 21.19 7.84 19.19
CA LEU A 167 21.08 6.85 20.26
C LEU A 167 22.29 5.90 20.35
N GLY A 168 23.37 6.18 19.60
CA GLY A 168 24.67 5.53 19.73
C GLY A 168 24.83 4.24 18.92
N GLY A 169 23.98 3.98 17.93
CA GLY A 169 24.10 2.82 17.02
C GLY A 169 23.92 1.44 17.69
N LYS A 170 23.86 1.39 19.02
CA LYS A 170 23.35 0.25 19.77
C LYS A 170 21.84 0.33 19.65
N GLU A 171 21.21 -0.71 19.12
CA GLU A 171 19.85 -1.09 19.50
C GLU A 171 19.76 -0.86 21.00
N MET A 172 19.13 0.25 21.41
CA MET A 172 19.02 0.55 22.82
C MET A 172 18.40 -0.67 23.46
N GLY A 173 18.71 -0.95 24.72
CA GLY A 173 17.91 -1.89 25.50
C GLY A 173 16.39 -1.62 25.45
N LEU A 174 15.92 -0.53 24.82
CA LEU A 174 14.55 -0.33 24.36
C LEU A 174 14.01 -1.49 23.51
N ASP A 175 14.80 -2.15 22.66
CA ASP A 175 14.32 -3.35 21.95
C ASP A 175 14.06 -4.50 22.94
N ARG A 176 14.81 -4.57 24.05
CA ARG A 176 14.51 -5.47 25.18
C ARG A 176 13.29 -5.03 25.97
N LEU A 177 12.94 -3.74 25.92
CA LEU A 177 11.73 -3.17 26.49
C LEU A 177 10.56 -3.14 25.49
N LEU A 178 10.65 -3.85 24.35
CA LEU A 178 9.53 -3.97 23.43
C LEU A 178 8.26 -4.47 24.14
N PRO A 179 8.31 -5.53 24.98
CA PRO A 179 7.13 -5.98 25.72
C PRO A 179 6.53 -4.89 26.63
N GLU A 180 7.36 -4.12 27.33
CA GLU A 180 6.97 -3.03 28.20
C GLU A 180 6.41 -1.84 27.42
N SER A 181 7.01 -1.50 26.28
CA SER A 181 6.51 -0.46 25.38
C SER A 181 5.13 -0.84 24.82
N VAL A 182 4.92 -2.12 24.50
CA VAL A 182 3.62 -2.66 24.08
C VAL A 182 2.61 -2.58 25.23
N SER A 183 3.03 -2.92 26.44
CA SER A 183 2.18 -2.83 27.64
C SER A 183 1.78 -1.38 27.94
N PHE A 184 2.73 -0.44 27.88
CA PHE A 184 2.50 0.99 28.04
C PHE A 184 1.54 1.52 26.97
N LYS A 185 1.78 1.16 25.70
CA LYS A 185 0.88 1.49 24.60
C LYS A 185 -0.53 0.97 24.88
N ASN A 186 -0.70 -0.32 25.21
CA ASN A 186 -2.00 -0.91 25.45
C ASN A 186 -2.73 -0.26 26.63
N LEU A 187 -2.01 0.07 27.70
CA LEU A 187 -2.57 0.80 28.85
C LEU A 187 -3.03 2.20 28.46
N TYR A 188 -2.22 2.94 27.70
CA TYR A 188 -2.59 4.24 27.17
C TYR A 188 -3.80 4.13 26.23
N GLU A 189 -3.84 3.16 25.33
CA GLU A 189 -4.97 2.97 24.42
C GLU A 189 -6.27 2.59 25.16
N ALA A 190 -6.17 1.84 26.26
CA ALA A 190 -7.31 1.47 27.09
C ALA A 190 -7.91 2.64 27.89
N SER A 191 -7.15 3.72 28.12
CA SER A 191 -7.63 4.92 28.83
C SER A 191 -8.31 5.94 27.91
N LEU A 192 -8.38 5.69 26.60
CA LEU A 192 -8.90 6.61 25.60
C LEU A 192 -10.27 6.18 25.07
N LEU A 193 -11.09 7.16 24.70
CA LEU A 193 -12.32 6.93 23.96
C LEU A 193 -11.97 6.45 22.55
N LYS A 194 -12.56 5.32 22.16
CA LYS A 194 -12.48 4.83 20.77
C LYS A 194 -13.46 5.61 19.92
N ILE A 195 -12.93 6.45 19.02
CA ILE A 195 -13.74 7.03 17.95
C ILE A 195 -13.78 6.00 16.81
N PRO A 196 -14.98 5.48 16.46
CA PRO A 196 -15.11 4.55 15.35
C PRO A 196 -14.42 5.08 14.09
N GLY A 197 -13.44 4.33 13.58
CA GLY A 197 -12.73 4.65 12.34
C GLY A 197 -11.71 5.80 12.39
N ALA A 198 -11.65 6.60 13.47
CA ALA A 198 -10.73 7.75 13.57
C ALA A 198 -9.61 7.58 14.60
N GLY A 199 -9.67 6.55 15.45
CA GLY A 199 -8.63 6.22 16.42
C GLY A 199 -9.03 6.54 17.85
N LEU A 200 -8.03 6.86 18.68
CA LEU A 200 -8.19 6.99 20.12
C LEU A 200 -8.04 8.46 20.53
N LEU A 201 -9.06 8.98 21.21
CA LEU A 201 -9.09 10.35 21.70
C LEU A 201 -9.39 10.35 23.19
N TYR A 202 -8.67 11.16 23.96
CA TYR A 202 -9.06 11.41 25.34
C TYR A 202 -10.21 12.41 25.36
N VAL A 203 -11.38 11.96 25.85
CA VAL A 203 -12.52 12.83 26.12
C VAL A 203 -12.91 12.61 27.58
N PRO A 204 -12.85 13.63 28.45
CA PRO A 204 -13.31 13.49 29.83
C PRO A 204 -14.75 12.96 29.89
N PRO A 205 -15.11 12.06 30.82
CA PRO A 205 -16.43 11.41 30.87
C PRO A 205 -17.62 12.38 30.90
N ASP A 206 -17.46 13.54 31.54
CA ASP A 206 -18.51 14.54 31.71
C ASP A 206 -18.52 15.61 30.58
N THR A 207 -17.83 15.34 29.47
CA THR A 207 -17.77 16.30 28.34
C THR A 207 -19.10 16.31 27.58
N PRO A 208 -19.75 17.49 27.41
CA PRO A 208 -20.93 17.63 26.56
C PRO A 208 -20.67 17.16 25.12
N ILE A 209 -21.69 16.59 24.47
CA ILE A 209 -21.54 15.98 23.13
C ILE A 209 -20.96 16.96 22.09
N ASP A 210 -21.37 18.23 22.10
CA ASP A 210 -20.87 19.23 21.16
C ASP A 210 -19.37 19.49 21.35
N LYS A 211 -18.90 19.51 22.60
CA LYS A 211 -17.48 19.62 22.92
C LYS A 211 -16.71 18.35 22.54
N ALA A 212 -17.31 17.18 22.72
CA ALA A 212 -16.71 15.91 22.28
C ALA A 212 -16.54 15.86 20.75
N LEU A 213 -17.52 16.37 19.99
CA LEU A 213 -17.45 16.53 18.55
C LEU A 213 -16.36 17.53 18.13
N GLU A 214 -16.24 18.65 18.83
CA GLU A 214 -15.15 19.62 18.62
C GLU A 214 -13.78 18.98 18.85
N TYR A 215 -13.59 18.23 19.94
CA TYR A 215 -12.33 17.51 20.19
C TYR A 215 -12.03 16.49 19.09
N SER A 216 -13.04 15.74 18.64
CA SER A 216 -12.90 14.81 17.53
C SER A 216 -12.46 15.52 16.25
N ARG A 217 -13.09 16.65 15.90
CA ARG A 217 -12.74 17.45 14.72
C ARG A 217 -11.29 17.92 14.79
N ARG A 218 -10.90 18.55 15.91
CA ARG A 218 -9.53 19.03 16.13
C ARG A 218 -8.51 17.90 16.03
N TYR A 219 -8.79 16.75 16.64
CA TYR A 219 -7.94 15.58 16.57
C TYR A 219 -7.75 15.09 15.13
N VAL A 220 -8.84 14.97 14.36
CA VAL A 220 -8.77 14.57 12.94
C VAL A 220 -7.99 15.59 12.11
N GLU A 221 -8.20 16.88 12.35
CA GLU A 221 -7.50 17.97 11.67
C GLU A 221 -5.99 17.93 11.96
N GLU A 222 -5.58 17.77 13.22
CA GLU A 222 -4.17 17.63 13.62
C GLU A 222 -3.51 16.41 12.98
N LYS A 223 -4.22 15.27 12.90
CA LYS A 223 -3.74 14.08 12.21
C LYS A 223 -3.59 14.31 10.72
N LEU A 224 -4.57 14.96 10.07
CA LEU A 224 -4.48 15.29 8.65
C LEU A 224 -3.30 16.23 8.36
N LYS A 225 -3.11 17.27 9.17
CA LYS A 225 -1.94 18.17 9.09
C LYS A 225 -0.61 17.42 9.22
N THR A 226 -0.53 16.47 10.16
CA THR A 226 0.65 15.62 10.36
C THR A 226 0.94 14.77 9.12
N VAL A 227 -0.09 14.14 8.56
CA VAL A 227 0.03 13.34 7.33
C VAL A 227 0.50 14.22 6.16
N LEU A 228 -0.09 15.41 5.99
CA LEU A 228 0.30 16.35 4.94
C LEU A 228 1.73 16.85 5.08
N ALA A 229 2.24 17.02 6.30
CA ALA A 229 3.65 17.35 6.52
C ALA A 229 4.56 16.25 5.93
N GLY A 230 4.23 14.97 6.11
CA GLY A 230 4.96 13.87 5.48
C GLY A 230 4.90 13.88 3.95
N PHE A 231 3.75 14.16 3.36
CA PHE A 231 3.65 14.33 1.90
C PHE A 231 4.42 15.55 1.39
N LYS A 232 4.46 16.66 2.13
CA LYS A 232 5.25 17.84 1.78
C LYS A 232 6.75 17.57 1.85
N MET A 233 7.21 16.83 2.85
CA MET A 233 8.59 16.33 2.89
C MET A 233 8.92 15.49 1.65
N PHE A 234 7.99 14.63 1.21
CA PHE A 234 8.17 13.87 -0.02
C PHE A 234 8.25 14.76 -1.27
N VAL A 235 7.45 15.84 -1.34
CA VAL A 235 7.57 16.84 -2.41
C VAL A 235 8.97 17.45 -2.41
N GLU A 236 9.50 17.85 -1.26
CA GLU A 236 10.87 18.39 -1.17
C GLU A 236 11.92 17.38 -1.66
N MET A 237 11.77 16.10 -1.30
CA MET A 237 12.65 15.02 -1.81
C MET A 237 12.59 14.92 -3.34
N LEU A 238 11.38 14.91 -3.93
CA LEU A 238 11.20 14.87 -5.38
C LEU A 238 11.74 16.13 -6.08
N GLU A 239 11.54 17.31 -5.51
CA GLU A 239 12.09 18.56 -6.05
C GLU A 239 13.62 18.55 -6.07
N ASN A 240 14.24 18.00 -5.01
CA ASN A 240 15.70 17.98 -4.89
C ASN A 240 16.35 16.92 -5.79
N MET A 241 15.75 15.73 -5.88
CA MET A 241 16.39 14.54 -6.46
C MET A 241 15.78 14.09 -7.79
N GLY A 242 14.54 14.48 -8.07
CA GLY A 242 13.73 13.85 -9.10
C GLY A 242 13.34 12.42 -8.74
N TYR A 243 12.48 11.81 -9.56
CA TYR A 243 12.01 10.45 -9.34
C TYR A 243 13.15 9.42 -9.45
N ASP A 244 13.98 9.49 -10.49
CA ASP A 244 15.08 8.53 -10.68
C ASP A 244 16.14 8.65 -9.57
N GLY A 245 16.45 9.87 -9.15
CA GLY A 245 17.37 10.11 -8.03
C GLY A 245 16.83 9.54 -6.71
N LEU A 246 15.52 9.66 -6.47
CA LEU A 246 14.86 9.04 -5.33
C LEU A 246 14.93 7.49 -5.40
N VAL A 247 14.68 6.90 -6.57
CA VAL A 247 14.80 5.45 -6.78
C VAL A 247 16.22 4.99 -6.50
N GLU A 248 17.24 5.70 -6.95
CA GLU A 248 18.63 5.34 -6.70
C GLU A 248 18.99 5.47 -5.20
N TRP A 249 18.67 6.61 -4.58
CA TRP A 249 18.91 6.85 -3.15
C TRP A 249 18.27 5.78 -2.25
N SER A 250 17.09 5.28 -2.64
CA SER A 250 16.35 4.30 -1.87
C SER A 250 16.98 2.90 -1.85
N ARG A 251 17.94 2.60 -2.74
CA ARG A 251 18.58 1.28 -2.83
C ARG A 251 19.42 0.93 -1.63
N ASP A 252 20.02 1.92 -1.00
CA ASP A 252 20.85 1.77 0.19
C ASP A 252 20.05 1.95 1.49
N LYS A 253 18.73 2.16 1.40
CA LYS A 253 17.85 2.38 2.54
C LYS A 253 17.09 1.11 2.89
N GLN A 254 17.35 0.58 4.08
CA GLN A 254 16.52 -0.49 4.65
C GLN A 254 15.23 0.10 5.22
N VAL A 255 14.09 -0.33 4.70
CA VAL A 255 12.77 0.00 5.26
C VAL A 255 12.33 -1.08 6.25
N ARG A 256 11.73 -0.68 7.37
CA ARG A 256 11.35 -1.62 8.44
C ARG A 256 10.16 -2.50 8.07
N THR A 257 9.31 -2.06 7.14
CA THR A 257 8.15 -2.85 6.73
C THR A 257 8.57 -4.07 5.90
N ASP A 258 8.28 -5.27 6.42
CA ASP A 258 8.51 -6.61 5.85
C ASP A 258 9.96 -7.17 5.91
N THR A 259 10.90 -6.56 6.66
CA THR A 259 12.32 -7.01 6.71
C THR A 259 12.55 -8.34 7.46
N VAL A 260 11.61 -8.82 8.29
CA VAL A 260 11.85 -9.94 9.23
C VAL A 260 11.86 -11.32 8.55
N LEU A 261 11.32 -11.48 7.34
CA LEU A 261 11.11 -12.80 6.71
C LEU A 261 12.10 -13.14 5.57
N LEU A 262 13.15 -12.34 5.36
CA LEU A 262 13.82 -12.25 4.06
C LEU A 262 15.37 -12.39 4.13
N LYS A 263 15.90 -13.29 4.95
CA LYS A 263 17.36 -13.36 5.18
C LYS A 263 18.22 -13.88 4.01
N ASP A 264 17.66 -14.58 3.02
CA ASP A 264 18.48 -15.41 2.09
C ASP A 264 18.27 -15.16 0.58
N GLU A 265 17.63 -14.07 0.15
CA GLU A 265 17.42 -13.80 -1.29
C GLU A 265 17.91 -12.43 -1.75
N LYS A 266 18.32 -12.33 -3.03
CA LYS A 266 18.63 -11.05 -3.70
C LYS A 266 17.34 -10.25 -3.86
N ILE A 267 17.15 -9.27 -2.98
CA ILE A 267 15.99 -8.39 -2.97
C ILE A 267 16.38 -7.05 -3.57
N GLU A 268 15.57 -6.56 -4.50
CA GLU A 268 15.73 -5.22 -5.03
C GLU A 268 14.96 -4.23 -4.14
N TRP A 269 15.61 -3.81 -3.06
CA TRP A 269 15.15 -2.69 -2.24
C TRP A 269 15.20 -1.44 -3.10
N ARG A 270 14.03 -0.90 -3.45
CA ARG A 270 13.93 0.39 -4.15
C ARG A 270 12.56 0.99 -3.92
N PHE A 271 12.50 2.31 -4.04
CA PHE A 271 11.28 3.07 -4.10
C PHE A 271 10.49 2.70 -5.36
N ARG A 272 9.17 2.59 -5.22
CA ARG A 272 8.26 2.16 -6.28
C ARG A 272 7.07 3.12 -6.35
N LYS A 273 6.56 3.39 -7.56
CA LYS A 273 5.41 4.30 -7.78
C LYS A 273 4.18 3.83 -7.01
N GLU A 274 4.02 2.52 -6.86
CA GLU A 274 2.96 1.86 -6.11
C GLU A 274 2.84 2.37 -4.66
N TYR A 275 3.95 2.75 -4.02
CA TYR A 275 3.93 3.31 -2.67
C TYR A 275 3.23 4.68 -2.65
N VAL A 276 3.51 5.52 -3.65
CA VAL A 276 2.87 6.83 -3.79
C VAL A 276 1.39 6.65 -4.12
N TRP A 277 1.05 5.85 -5.12
CA TRP A 277 -0.36 5.64 -5.51
C TRP A 277 -1.21 5.07 -4.37
N ALA A 278 -0.66 4.17 -3.56
CA ALA A 278 -1.32 3.66 -2.36
C ALA A 278 -1.50 4.76 -1.30
N ALA A 279 -0.43 5.52 -1.01
CA ALA A 279 -0.49 6.61 -0.04
C ALA A 279 -1.48 7.71 -0.45
N THR A 280 -1.49 8.12 -1.72
CA THR A 280 -2.40 9.14 -2.24
C THR A 280 -3.84 8.62 -2.33
N LEU A 281 -4.06 7.33 -2.61
CA LEU A 281 -5.39 6.71 -2.48
C LEU A 281 -5.89 6.77 -1.03
N MET A 282 -5.05 6.42 -0.05
CA MET A 282 -5.39 6.48 1.37
C MET A 282 -5.62 7.92 1.85
N LEU A 283 -4.88 8.90 1.33
CA LEU A 283 -5.09 10.32 1.59
C LEU A 283 -6.46 10.78 1.08
N ARG A 284 -6.86 10.38 -0.14
CA ARG A 284 -8.19 10.70 -0.70
C ARG A 284 -9.33 10.07 0.09
N ASP A 285 -9.18 8.82 0.54
CA ASP A 285 -10.16 8.19 1.43
C ASP A 285 -10.25 8.93 2.78
N SER A 286 -9.11 9.37 3.33
CA SER A 286 -9.06 10.17 4.55
C SER A 286 -9.76 11.52 4.37
N CYS A 287 -9.62 12.15 3.20
CA CYS A 287 -10.30 13.40 2.86
C CYS A 287 -11.83 13.25 2.80
N ARG A 288 -12.33 12.10 2.33
CA ARG A 288 -13.77 11.80 2.36
C ARG A 288 -14.28 11.76 3.81
N PHE A 289 -13.57 11.08 4.69
CA PHE A 289 -13.91 11.07 6.12
C PHE A 289 -13.79 12.45 6.76
N ALA A 290 -12.72 13.20 6.48
CA ALA A 290 -12.50 14.55 6.98
C ALA A 290 -13.64 15.51 6.58
N LYS A 291 -14.16 15.38 5.35
CA LYS A 291 -15.31 16.16 4.88
C LYS A 291 -16.55 15.89 5.74
N GLU A 292 -16.88 14.63 6.00
CA GLU A 292 -18.02 14.25 6.84
C GLU A 292 -17.82 14.65 8.32
N ALA A 293 -16.57 14.67 8.79
CA ALA A 293 -16.21 15.16 10.13
C ALA A 293 -16.27 16.71 10.26
N GLY A 294 -16.57 17.42 9.18
CA GLY A 294 -16.66 18.89 9.16
C GLY A 294 -15.30 19.57 9.32
N ILE A 295 -14.23 18.96 8.79
CA ILE A 295 -12.89 19.56 8.75
C ILE A 295 -12.85 20.69 7.71
N ASP A 296 -11.94 21.65 7.93
CA ASP A 296 -11.71 22.78 7.05
C ASP A 296 -11.61 22.35 5.56
N PRO A 297 -12.52 22.85 4.68
CA PRO A 297 -12.49 22.56 3.26
C PRO A 297 -11.18 22.92 2.56
N ASP A 298 -10.47 23.96 3.01
CA ASP A 298 -9.20 24.38 2.40
C ASP A 298 -8.08 23.37 2.66
N LEU A 299 -8.03 22.80 3.86
CA LEU A 299 -7.11 21.72 4.21
C LEU A 299 -7.39 20.46 3.38
N ILE A 300 -8.67 20.13 3.17
CA ILE A 300 -9.09 19.00 2.32
C ILE A 300 -8.67 19.25 0.87
N LYS A 301 -8.90 20.46 0.36
CA LYS A 301 -8.51 20.85 -1.00
C LYS A 301 -7.00 20.73 -1.20
N GLU A 302 -6.21 21.24 -0.25
CA GLU A 302 -4.75 21.11 -0.27
C GLU A 302 -4.32 19.63 -0.34
N ALA A 303 -4.93 18.77 0.48
CA ALA A 303 -4.63 17.34 0.50
C ALA A 303 -4.92 16.65 -0.84
N LEU A 304 -6.06 16.97 -1.46
CA LEU A 304 -6.45 16.43 -2.76
C LEU A 304 -5.53 16.93 -3.88
N GLU A 305 -5.20 18.22 -3.90
CA GLU A 305 -4.25 18.79 -4.86
C GLU A 305 -2.87 18.15 -4.75
N LEU A 306 -2.40 17.92 -3.53
CA LEU A 306 -1.14 17.24 -3.26
C LEU A 306 -1.15 15.79 -3.74
N ALA A 307 -2.24 15.06 -3.53
CA ALA A 307 -2.42 13.71 -4.02
C ALA A 307 -2.36 13.64 -5.56
N ASP A 308 -3.06 14.54 -6.25
CA ASP A 308 -3.07 14.58 -7.72
C ASP A 308 -1.70 14.98 -8.30
N MET A 309 -1.04 15.95 -7.67
CA MET A 309 0.29 16.40 -8.04
C MET A 309 1.31 15.26 -7.94
N LEU A 310 1.31 14.53 -6.82
CA LEU A 310 2.25 13.43 -6.58
C LEU A 310 2.00 12.23 -7.49
N ASP A 311 0.74 11.88 -7.75
CA ASP A 311 0.42 10.82 -8.71
C ASP A 311 0.98 11.14 -10.09
N LEU A 312 0.77 12.37 -10.59
CA LEU A 312 1.28 12.79 -11.89
C LEU A 312 2.81 12.85 -11.90
N ALA A 313 3.41 13.30 -10.80
CA ALA A 313 4.86 13.41 -10.66
C ALA A 313 5.55 12.06 -10.83
N VAL A 314 5.07 11.01 -10.17
CA VAL A 314 5.68 9.67 -10.31
C VAL A 314 5.28 9.00 -11.62
N GLU A 315 4.09 9.27 -12.15
CA GLU A 315 3.64 8.72 -13.43
C GLU A 315 4.50 9.22 -14.59
N LYS A 316 4.76 10.54 -14.64
CA LYS A 316 5.63 11.18 -15.64
C LYS A 316 7.10 11.28 -15.22
N GLU A 317 7.47 10.67 -14.09
CA GLU A 317 8.86 10.62 -13.59
C GLU A 317 9.51 12.00 -13.51
N TYR A 318 8.86 12.94 -12.81
CA TYR A 318 9.33 14.30 -12.60
C TYR A 318 10.82 14.33 -12.21
N ARG A 319 11.63 15.06 -12.99
CA ARG A 319 13.10 15.00 -12.94
C ARG A 319 13.73 15.92 -11.89
N GLY A 320 12.92 16.53 -11.02
CA GLY A 320 13.39 17.47 -10.03
C GLY A 320 13.47 18.90 -10.53
N LYS A 321 13.48 19.84 -9.59
CA LYS A 321 13.45 21.29 -9.82
C LYS A 321 14.67 21.78 -10.57
N ASN A 322 15.83 21.16 -10.33
CA ASN A 322 17.08 21.51 -11.01
C ASN A 322 17.06 21.23 -12.51
N VAL A 323 16.32 20.19 -12.94
CA VAL A 323 16.19 19.78 -14.35
C VAL A 323 15.00 20.48 -15.00
N GLU A 324 13.83 20.44 -14.35
CA GLU A 324 12.59 21.00 -14.89
C GLU A 324 12.52 22.54 -14.79
N LYS A 325 13.38 23.15 -13.97
CA LYS A 325 13.41 24.60 -13.66
C LYS A 325 12.10 25.14 -13.05
N LEU A 326 11.24 24.24 -12.58
CA LEU A 326 9.94 24.53 -11.97
C LEU A 326 9.85 23.76 -10.65
N SER A 327 9.28 24.38 -9.62
CA SER A 327 8.79 23.63 -8.46
C SER A 327 7.77 22.58 -8.92
N LEU A 328 7.54 21.57 -8.09
CA LEU A 328 6.63 20.49 -8.44
C LEU A 328 5.21 21.04 -8.68
N LYS A 329 4.79 22.04 -7.89
CA LYS A 329 3.50 22.71 -8.06
C LYS A 329 3.39 23.45 -9.38
N GLU A 330 4.39 24.24 -9.76
CA GLU A 330 4.41 24.96 -11.03
C GLU A 330 4.43 23.99 -12.22
N TRP A 331 5.25 22.92 -12.12
CA TRP A 331 5.32 21.88 -13.13
C TRP A 331 3.95 21.18 -13.29
N TYR A 332 3.29 20.81 -12.19
CA TYR A 332 1.97 20.18 -12.21
C TYR A 332 0.90 21.06 -12.86
N LEU A 333 0.86 22.35 -12.53
CA LEU A 333 -0.07 23.31 -13.14
C LEU A 333 0.16 23.43 -14.65
N LYS A 334 1.44 23.47 -15.09
CA LYS A 334 1.79 23.47 -16.51
C LYS A 334 1.28 22.20 -17.22
N GLN A 335 1.49 21.03 -16.62
CA GLN A 335 1.02 19.76 -17.20
C GLN A 335 -0.50 19.66 -17.29
N ARG A 336 -1.24 20.21 -16.30
CA ARG A 336 -2.71 20.28 -16.37
C ARG A 336 -3.20 21.21 -17.46
N GLY A 337 -2.56 22.37 -17.63
CA GLY A 337 -2.90 23.33 -18.68
C GLY A 337 -2.73 22.77 -20.08
N SER A 338 -1.68 21.98 -20.32
CA SER A 338 -1.43 21.32 -21.61
C SER A 338 -2.47 20.23 -21.94
N ASN A 339 -2.95 19.47 -20.95
CA ASN A 339 -3.95 18.42 -21.19
C ASN A 339 -5.36 18.97 -21.53
N THR A 340 -5.68 20.22 -21.16
CA THR A 340 -6.94 20.88 -21.55
C THR A 340 -6.93 21.37 -23.00
N SER A 341 -5.75 21.56 -23.60
CA SER A 341 -5.58 21.98 -25.00
C SER A 341 -5.86 20.84 -25.99
N ASP A 342 -5.47 19.61 -25.64
CA ASP A 342 -5.51 18.45 -26.54
C ASP A 342 -6.88 17.75 -26.61
N ASN A 343 -7.82 18.04 -25.71
CA ASN A 343 -9.20 17.54 -25.77
C ASN A 343 -10.18 18.49 -26.48
N SER A 344 -9.65 19.54 -27.12
CA SER A 344 -10.42 20.55 -27.87
C SER A 344 -10.16 20.53 -29.38
N SER A 345 -9.54 19.46 -29.91
CA SER A 345 -9.21 19.30 -31.33
C SER A 345 -9.95 18.13 -31.97
#